data_AF-A0A7C0ZIA3-F1
#
_entry.id   AF-A0A7C0ZIA3-F1
#
_cell.length_a   1.000
_cell.length_b   1.000
_cell.length_c   1.000
_cell.angle_alpha   90.00
_cell.angle_beta   90.00
_cell.angle_gamma   90.00
#
_symmetry.space_group_name_H-M   'P 1'
#
loop_
_entity.id
_entity.type
_entity.pdbx_description
1 polymer ?
#
loop_
_entity_poly.entity_id
_entity_poly.type
_entity_poly.pdbx_seq_one_letter_code
_entity_poly.pdbx_strand_id
1 'polypeptide(L)'
;MKWSRRSFLRNLSLGFFGAGLTKSSFPSVSPPLKKEDIKGDSAKLLVKSPDHPQPAPKGVDRLPLSWYQKRVKRLKERVGERDVDVIVLEDSWNMTYFSGCFLTKTERPCWCVFPVAEEDIIYWFSPGLDNELVKSWWCTEMNYYYDYPHAKGGYPDKGKVVKGYRVDLFEWFLEGMKKKGFADKTFGFDSEFTPSRMKKFKKVLPKAKVVDISDICMKKRMVKTPEEIALIQRAMNYFSQIHAFGRDYLLT
;
A
#
# COMPACT_ATOMS: atom_id res chain seq x y z
N MET A 1 -0.56 -10.65 50.94
CA MET A 1 -1.96 -10.17 50.98
C MET A 1 -2.51 -10.23 49.56
N LYS A 2 -3.45 -11.14 49.23
CA LYS A 2 -4.02 -11.27 47.87
C LYS A 2 -5.28 -10.40 47.76
N TRP A 3 -5.28 -9.41 46.89
CA TRP A 3 -6.46 -8.58 46.63
C TRP A 3 -7.26 -9.19 45.47
N SER A 4 -8.59 -9.25 45.63
CA SER A 4 -9.47 -9.74 44.57
C SER A 4 -9.91 -8.57 43.67
N ARG A 5 -10.18 -8.87 42.39
CA ARG A 5 -10.65 -7.88 41.40
C ARG A 5 -11.85 -7.05 41.88
N ARG A 6 -12.70 -7.60 42.76
CA ARG A 6 -13.84 -6.89 43.36
C ARG A 6 -13.44 -5.91 44.48
N SER A 7 -12.37 -6.18 45.24
CA SER A 7 -11.89 -5.22 46.25
C SER A 7 -11.18 -4.02 45.63
N PHE A 8 -10.54 -4.22 44.47
CA PHE A 8 -9.91 -3.14 43.70
C PHE A 8 -10.95 -2.15 43.13
N LEU A 9 -12.03 -2.65 42.52
CA LEU A 9 -13.06 -1.80 41.93
C LEU A 9 -13.86 -1.01 42.97
N ARG A 10 -14.11 -1.59 44.15
CA ARG A 10 -14.83 -0.90 45.23
C ARG A 10 -14.03 0.25 45.87
N ASN A 11 -12.69 0.14 45.85
CA ASN A 11 -11.81 1.19 46.36
C ASN A 11 -11.57 2.30 45.33
N LEU A 12 -11.77 2.05 44.03
CA LEU A 12 -11.68 3.09 43.00
C LEU A 12 -12.88 4.06 43.08
N SER A 13 -14.06 3.56 43.44
CA SER A 13 -15.30 4.36 43.52
C SER A 13 -15.41 5.27 44.75
N LEU A 14 -14.52 5.13 45.74
CA LEU A 14 -14.49 5.96 46.95
C LEU A 14 -13.40 7.04 46.92
N GLY A 15 -12.60 7.11 45.86
CA GLY A 15 -11.54 8.12 45.70
C GLY A 15 -11.96 9.39 44.96
N PHE A 16 -13.19 9.48 44.45
CA PHE A 16 -13.62 10.59 43.57
C PHE A 16 -14.72 11.50 44.13
N PHE A 17 -15.19 11.27 45.35
CA PHE A 17 -16.17 12.16 46.00
C PHE A 17 -15.77 12.43 47.45
N GLY A 18 -15.06 13.54 47.68
CA GLY A 18 -14.87 14.08 49.03
C GLY A 18 -13.42 14.33 49.45
N ALA A 19 -12.71 15.21 48.75
CA ALA A 19 -11.65 16.01 49.37
C ALA A 19 -11.49 17.30 48.54
N GLY A 20 -11.40 18.42 49.24
CA GLY A 20 -11.64 19.76 48.71
C GLY A 20 -10.76 20.22 47.55
N LEU A 21 -11.30 21.23 46.88
CA LEU A 21 -10.67 22.14 45.94
C LEU A 21 -9.27 22.57 46.44
N THR A 22 -8.23 21.89 45.97
CA THR A 22 -6.91 22.49 45.83
C THR A 22 -6.64 22.62 44.35
N LYS A 23 -6.51 23.86 43.89
CA LYS A 23 -6.08 24.22 42.53
C LYS A 23 -4.65 23.71 42.32
N SER A 24 -4.46 22.43 42.06
CA SER A 24 -3.36 22.00 41.21
C SER A 24 -3.82 22.23 39.78
N SER A 25 -3.47 23.40 39.27
CA SER A 25 -3.53 23.68 37.84
C SER A 25 -2.68 22.63 37.13
N PHE A 26 -3.31 21.56 36.64
CA PHE A 26 -2.83 20.96 35.40
C PHE A 26 -2.68 22.12 34.41
N PRO A 27 -1.52 22.32 33.77
CA PRO A 27 -1.39 23.36 32.78
C PRO A 27 -2.52 23.12 31.79
N SER A 28 -3.46 24.07 31.76
CA SER A 28 -4.52 24.09 30.79
C SER A 28 -3.86 23.90 29.44
N VAL A 29 -4.28 22.86 28.70
CA VAL A 29 -3.98 22.75 27.28
C VAL A 29 -4.26 24.14 26.71
N SER A 30 -3.22 24.84 26.26
CA SER A 30 -3.38 26.19 25.71
C SER A 30 -4.54 26.14 24.71
N PRO A 31 -5.46 27.11 24.73
CA PRO A 31 -6.51 27.14 23.73
C PRO A 31 -5.87 27.01 22.34
N PRO A 32 -6.47 26.25 21.42
CA PRO A 32 -5.90 26.07 20.10
C PRO A 32 -5.63 27.45 19.49
N LEU A 33 -4.39 27.67 19.02
CA LEU A 33 -4.00 28.91 18.37
C LEU A 33 -5.02 29.22 17.28
N LYS A 34 -5.58 30.43 17.30
CA LYS A 34 -6.45 30.89 16.22
C LYS A 34 -5.55 31.31 15.07
N LYS A 35 -6.05 31.19 13.85
CA LYS A 35 -5.31 31.62 12.65
C LYS A 35 -4.95 33.11 12.73
N GLU A 36 -5.78 33.91 13.42
CA GLU A 36 -5.53 35.33 13.67
C GLU A 36 -4.30 35.61 14.57
N ASP A 37 -3.84 34.63 15.34
CA ASP A 37 -2.70 34.77 16.26
C ASP A 37 -1.35 34.65 15.52
N ILE A 38 -1.34 34.07 14.32
CA ILE A 38 -0.13 33.89 13.49
C ILE A 38 0.09 35.16 12.66
N LYS A 39 1.19 35.90 12.92
CA LYS A 39 1.46 37.21 12.30
C LYS A 39 2.48 37.17 11.16
N GLY A 40 3.11 36.02 10.90
CA GLY A 40 4.11 35.87 9.85
C GLY A 40 3.54 35.85 8.42
N ASP A 41 4.40 36.16 7.46
CA ASP A 41 4.10 36.17 6.02
C ASP A 41 5.23 35.48 5.24
N SER A 42 5.72 34.35 5.77
CA SER A 42 6.85 33.62 5.21
C SER A 42 6.55 33.04 3.83
N ALA A 43 5.28 32.95 3.44
CA ALA A 43 4.88 32.52 2.09
C ALA A 43 5.43 33.46 0.99
N LYS A 44 5.69 34.74 1.29
CA LYS A 44 6.35 35.68 0.35
C LYS A 44 7.80 35.30 0.02
N LEU A 45 8.44 34.48 0.85
CA LEU A 45 9.82 34.02 0.65
C LEU A 45 9.90 32.84 -0.34
N LEU A 46 8.76 32.28 -0.76
CA LEU A 46 8.74 31.16 -1.70
C LEU A 46 9.17 31.62 -3.11
N VAL A 47 10.13 30.90 -3.69
CA VAL A 47 10.68 31.20 -5.01
C VAL A 47 9.65 30.93 -6.10
N LYS A 48 9.47 31.91 -6.99
CA LYS A 48 8.68 31.79 -8.22
C LYS A 48 9.65 31.72 -9.40
N SER A 49 9.78 30.56 -10.04
CA SER A 49 10.55 30.39 -11.27
C SER A 49 9.62 30.02 -12.43
N PRO A 50 9.71 30.69 -13.59
CA PRO A 50 9.02 30.29 -14.82
C PRO A 50 9.42 28.88 -15.30
N ASP A 51 10.62 28.43 -14.97
CA ASP A 51 11.16 27.12 -15.37
C ASP A 51 10.64 25.96 -14.49
N HIS A 52 9.88 26.26 -13.43
CA HIS A 52 9.25 25.21 -12.64
C HIS A 52 8.26 24.41 -13.51
N PRO A 53 8.23 23.08 -13.38
CA PRO A 53 7.19 22.28 -13.99
C PRO A 53 5.80 22.81 -13.64
N GLN A 54 4.84 22.64 -14.55
CA GLN A 54 3.46 22.99 -14.24
C GLN A 54 2.87 21.93 -13.29
N PRO A 55 2.27 22.33 -12.15
CA PRO A 55 1.67 21.37 -11.23
C PRO A 55 0.42 20.74 -11.84
N ALA A 56 0.14 19.49 -11.47
CA ALA A 56 -1.10 18.83 -11.87
C ALA A 56 -2.33 19.63 -11.38
N PRO A 57 -3.44 19.66 -12.14
CA PRO A 57 -4.68 20.30 -11.69
C PRO A 57 -5.19 19.73 -10.37
N LYS A 58 -5.90 20.52 -9.56
CA LYS A 58 -6.55 20.02 -8.33
C LYS A 58 -7.53 18.88 -8.66
N GLY A 59 -7.56 17.86 -7.81
CA GLY A 59 -8.41 16.67 -8.01
C GLY A 59 -7.80 15.56 -8.87
N VAL A 60 -6.64 15.80 -9.50
CA VAL A 60 -5.89 14.75 -10.21
C VAL A 60 -4.90 14.11 -9.24
N ASP A 61 -5.34 13.20 -8.39
CA ASP A 61 -4.46 12.52 -7.40
C ASP A 61 -3.98 11.13 -7.87
N ARG A 62 -4.64 10.57 -8.89
CA ARG A 62 -4.28 9.33 -9.56
C ARG A 62 -4.23 9.59 -11.06
N LEU A 63 -3.20 9.09 -11.74
CA LEU A 63 -3.09 9.18 -13.20
C LEU A 63 -4.20 8.35 -13.87
N PRO A 64 -4.58 8.65 -15.13
CA PRO A 64 -5.62 7.86 -15.81
C PRO A 64 -5.17 6.41 -16.01
N LEU A 65 -6.12 5.48 -16.07
CA LEU A 65 -5.86 4.05 -16.29
C LEU A 65 -4.97 3.80 -17.52
N SER A 66 -5.21 4.53 -18.61
CA SER A 66 -4.42 4.43 -19.84
C SER A 66 -2.94 4.78 -19.64
N TRP A 67 -2.59 5.60 -18.65
CA TRP A 67 -1.20 5.86 -18.30
C TRP A 67 -0.55 4.63 -17.67
N TYR A 68 -1.24 3.97 -16.73
CA TYR A 68 -0.78 2.73 -16.07
C TYR A 68 -0.62 1.58 -17.05
N GLN A 69 -1.60 1.38 -17.94
CA GLN A 69 -1.52 0.39 -19.02
C GLN A 69 -0.30 0.61 -19.92
N LYS A 70 -0.01 1.87 -20.29
CA LYS A 70 1.22 2.22 -21.02
C LYS A 70 2.50 1.92 -20.24
N ARG A 71 2.51 2.05 -18.91
CA ARG A 71 3.67 1.67 -18.07
C ARG A 71 3.87 0.15 -18.04
N VAL A 72 2.79 -0.59 -17.87
CA VAL A 72 2.81 -2.07 -17.89
C VAL A 72 3.27 -2.57 -19.25
N LYS A 73 2.80 -1.99 -20.36
CA LYS A 73 3.29 -2.35 -21.71
C LYS A 73 4.82 -2.21 -21.83
N ARG A 74 5.37 -1.08 -21.39
CA ARG A 74 6.84 -0.86 -21.37
C ARG A 74 7.59 -1.78 -20.39
N LEU A 75 6.93 -2.24 -19.33
CA LEU A 75 7.49 -3.24 -18.43
C LEU A 75 7.54 -4.61 -19.13
N LYS A 76 6.43 -5.04 -19.75
CA LYS A 76 6.31 -6.28 -20.52
C LYS A 76 7.37 -6.38 -21.61
N GLU A 77 7.54 -5.33 -22.41
CA GLU A 77 8.61 -5.25 -23.42
C GLU A 77 9.99 -5.54 -22.82
N ARG A 78 10.30 -4.95 -21.66
CA ARG A 78 11.63 -5.05 -21.04
C ARG A 78 11.87 -6.38 -20.34
N VAL A 79 10.85 -6.97 -19.71
CA VAL A 79 10.98 -8.29 -19.07
C VAL A 79 10.93 -9.42 -20.10
N GLY A 80 10.31 -9.19 -21.26
CA GLY A 80 10.32 -10.13 -22.38
C GLY A 80 11.74 -10.41 -22.90
N GLU A 81 12.65 -9.44 -22.80
CA GLU A 81 14.09 -9.63 -23.07
C GLU A 81 14.76 -10.64 -22.11
N ARG A 82 14.12 -11.00 -20.99
CA ARG A 82 14.56 -12.00 -20.02
C ARG A 82 13.69 -13.28 -20.03
N ASP A 83 12.97 -13.50 -21.12
CA ASP A 83 12.05 -14.65 -21.29
C ASP A 83 10.99 -14.76 -20.18
N VAL A 84 10.57 -13.64 -19.61
CA VAL A 84 9.51 -13.61 -18.59
C VAL A 84 8.15 -13.74 -19.27
N ASP A 85 7.35 -14.72 -18.83
CA ASP A 85 5.98 -14.94 -19.29
C ASP A 85 4.94 -14.26 -18.38
N VAL A 86 5.26 -14.12 -17.09
CA VAL A 86 4.35 -13.63 -16.07
C VAL A 86 5.08 -12.72 -15.10
N ILE A 87 4.63 -11.47 -14.99
CA ILE A 87 5.11 -10.52 -13.99
C ILE A 87 4.31 -10.70 -12.71
N VAL A 88 5.00 -10.82 -11.57
CA VAL A 88 4.40 -10.85 -10.24
C VAL A 88 5.00 -9.73 -9.40
N LEU A 89 4.15 -8.76 -9.03
CA LEU A 89 4.52 -7.65 -8.17
C LEU A 89 4.02 -7.91 -6.75
N GLU A 90 4.94 -7.79 -5.80
CA GLU A 90 4.69 -7.89 -4.36
C GLU A 90 5.15 -6.63 -3.61
N ASP A 91 6.09 -5.85 -4.14
CA ASP A 91 6.49 -4.57 -3.56
C ASP A 91 5.35 -3.55 -3.66
N SER A 92 5.07 -2.84 -2.57
CA SER A 92 3.95 -1.90 -2.48
C SER A 92 4.08 -0.76 -3.49
N TRP A 93 5.30 -0.30 -3.74
CA TRP A 93 5.57 0.78 -4.67
C TRP A 93 5.45 0.32 -6.11
N ASN A 94 5.95 -0.87 -6.44
CA ASN A 94 5.76 -1.45 -7.77
C ASN A 94 4.27 -1.72 -8.06
N MET A 95 3.54 -2.32 -7.11
CA MET A 95 2.10 -2.54 -7.24
C MET A 95 1.36 -1.22 -7.50
N THR A 96 1.62 -0.20 -6.69
CA THR A 96 1.03 1.14 -6.86
C THR A 96 1.38 1.76 -8.21
N TYR A 97 2.66 1.71 -8.59
CA TYR A 97 3.17 2.35 -9.81
C TYR A 97 2.66 1.72 -11.09
N PHE A 98 2.58 0.39 -11.14
CA PHE A 98 2.19 -0.33 -12.36
C PHE A 98 0.68 -0.56 -12.47
N SER A 99 -0.03 -0.75 -11.36
CA SER A 99 -1.49 -0.99 -11.40
C SER A 99 -2.33 0.27 -11.20
N GLY A 100 -1.81 1.28 -10.50
CA GLY A 100 -2.60 2.44 -10.04
C GLY A 100 -3.56 2.12 -8.88
N CYS A 101 -3.54 0.89 -8.35
CA CYS A 101 -4.29 0.54 -7.16
C CYS A 101 -3.51 1.00 -5.91
N PHE A 102 -4.08 1.94 -5.16
CA PHE A 102 -3.48 2.51 -3.95
C PHE A 102 -3.77 1.66 -2.72
N LEU A 103 -3.44 0.37 -2.82
CA LEU A 103 -3.56 -0.58 -1.72
C LEU A 103 -2.37 -0.40 -0.77
N THR A 104 -2.67 -0.21 0.51
CA THR A 104 -1.65 -0.16 1.56
C THR A 104 -1.24 -1.58 1.92
N LYS A 105 0.01 -1.94 1.62
CA LYS A 105 0.53 -3.25 2.00
C LYS A 105 0.71 -3.36 3.52
N THR A 106 0.26 -4.47 4.08
CA THR A 106 0.39 -4.81 5.50
C THR A 106 1.14 -6.15 5.65
N GLU A 107 0.96 -6.85 6.77
CA GLU A 107 1.42 -8.23 6.94
C GLU A 107 0.65 -9.23 6.05
N ARG A 108 -0.47 -8.81 5.47
CA ARG A 108 -1.34 -9.58 4.58
C ARG A 108 -0.68 -9.72 3.20
N PRO A 109 -0.31 -10.94 2.77
CA PRO A 109 0.26 -11.14 1.44
C PRO A 109 -0.68 -10.69 0.34
N CYS A 110 -0.15 -9.95 -0.64
CA CYS A 110 -0.89 -9.48 -1.79
C CYS A 110 0.00 -9.54 -3.02
N TRP A 111 -0.55 -10.01 -4.14
CA TRP A 111 0.16 -10.09 -5.41
C TRP A 111 -0.67 -9.49 -6.55
N CYS A 112 -0.02 -8.65 -7.34
CA CYS A 112 -0.53 -8.08 -8.58
C CYS A 112 0.20 -8.75 -9.75
N VAL A 113 -0.54 -9.39 -10.65
CA VAL A 113 0.02 -10.24 -11.70
C VAL A 113 -0.34 -9.74 -13.08
N PHE A 114 0.65 -9.66 -13.97
CA PHE A 114 0.44 -9.33 -15.37
C PHE A 114 0.99 -10.46 -16.27
N PRO A 115 0.14 -11.17 -17.03
CA PRO A 115 0.62 -12.02 -18.11
C PRO A 115 1.27 -11.16 -19.21
N VAL A 116 2.44 -11.54 -19.69
CA VAL A 116 3.21 -10.76 -20.66
C VAL A 116 2.58 -10.82 -22.05
N ALA A 117 2.01 -11.97 -22.44
CA ALA A 117 1.42 -12.19 -23.75
C ALA A 117 0.07 -11.49 -23.98
N GLU A 118 -0.64 -11.09 -22.93
CA GLU A 118 -1.97 -10.49 -23.03
C GLU A 118 -1.91 -9.00 -22.71
N GLU A 119 -2.56 -8.15 -23.50
CA GLU A 119 -2.66 -6.72 -23.21
C GLU A 119 -3.76 -6.44 -22.18
N ASP A 120 -3.54 -5.44 -21.33
CA ASP A 120 -4.53 -4.93 -20.35
C ASP A 120 -5.12 -5.91 -19.32
N ILE A 121 -4.57 -7.12 -19.23
CA ILE A 121 -4.94 -8.13 -18.22
C ILE A 121 -4.15 -7.95 -16.93
N ILE A 122 -4.87 -7.97 -15.80
CA ILE A 122 -4.33 -7.94 -14.45
C ILE A 122 -5.08 -8.92 -13.54
N TYR A 123 -4.34 -9.79 -12.86
CA TYR A 123 -4.89 -10.68 -11.83
C TYR A 123 -4.45 -10.26 -10.44
N TRP A 124 -5.39 -10.30 -9.51
CA TRP A 124 -5.15 -9.98 -8.11
C TRP A 124 -5.26 -11.22 -7.23
N PHE A 125 -4.34 -11.33 -6.29
CA PHE A 125 -4.38 -12.29 -5.19
C PHE A 125 -4.23 -11.50 -3.89
N SER A 126 -5.34 -11.14 -3.27
CA SER A 126 -5.36 -10.13 -2.19
C SER A 126 -6.19 -10.59 -0.98
N PRO A 127 -6.05 -9.93 0.18
CA PRO A 127 -6.94 -10.17 1.31
C PRO A 127 -8.37 -9.70 1.02
N GLY A 128 -9.32 -10.33 1.72
CA GLY A 128 -10.76 -10.05 1.66
C GLY A 128 -11.13 -8.61 2.02
N LEU A 129 -10.36 -8.01 2.94
CA LEU A 129 -10.54 -6.63 3.39
C LEU A 129 -10.42 -5.62 2.23
N ASP A 130 -9.56 -5.90 1.25
CA ASP A 130 -9.24 -4.97 0.16
C ASP A 130 -10.06 -5.25 -1.11
N ASN A 131 -11.04 -6.15 -1.07
CA ASN A 131 -11.83 -6.59 -2.22
C ASN A 131 -12.42 -5.42 -3.03
N GLU A 132 -13.08 -4.48 -2.36
CA GLU A 132 -13.76 -3.38 -3.04
C GLU A 132 -12.76 -2.36 -3.60
N LEU A 133 -11.64 -2.15 -2.90
CA LEU A 133 -10.56 -1.28 -3.40
C LEU A 133 -9.95 -1.81 -4.69
N VAL A 134 -9.69 -3.13 -4.74
CA VAL A 134 -9.11 -3.78 -5.91
C VAL A 134 -10.09 -3.82 -7.08
N LYS A 135 -11.33 -4.27 -6.83
CA LYS A 135 -12.36 -4.43 -7.88
C LYS A 135 -12.82 -3.11 -8.50
N SER A 136 -12.79 -2.01 -7.75
CA SER A 136 -13.26 -0.70 -8.23
C SER A 136 -12.25 0.03 -9.14
N TRP A 137 -11.05 -0.54 -9.36
CA TRP A 137 -10.02 0.06 -10.20
C TRP A 137 -9.72 -0.81 -11.44
N TRP A 138 -8.48 -1.25 -11.61
CA TRP A 138 -8.03 -2.11 -12.71
C TRP A 138 -7.93 -3.55 -12.20
N CYS A 139 -8.94 -4.34 -12.53
CA CYS A 139 -9.06 -5.72 -12.07
C CYS A 139 -9.75 -6.57 -13.16
N THR A 140 -9.00 -7.45 -13.82
CA THR A 140 -9.59 -8.44 -14.74
C THR A 140 -10.19 -9.60 -13.97
N GLU A 141 -9.42 -10.14 -13.03
CA GLU A 141 -9.89 -11.19 -12.13
C GLU A 141 -9.21 -11.05 -10.77
N MET A 142 -9.94 -11.42 -9.73
CA MET A 142 -9.45 -11.35 -8.37
C MET A 142 -9.74 -12.65 -7.62
N ASN A 143 -8.70 -13.20 -7.04
CA ASN A 143 -8.74 -14.31 -6.10
C ASN A 143 -8.46 -13.74 -4.71
N TYR A 144 -9.26 -14.12 -3.72
CA TYR A 144 -9.07 -13.63 -2.36
C TYR A 144 -9.10 -14.74 -1.31
N TYR A 145 -8.38 -14.49 -0.23
CA TYR A 145 -8.50 -15.21 1.03
C TYR A 145 -9.17 -14.28 2.04
N TYR A 146 -9.95 -14.82 2.98
CA TYR A 146 -10.78 -13.98 3.85
C TYR A 146 -9.97 -13.02 4.74
N ASP A 147 -9.05 -13.54 5.55
CA ASP A 147 -8.20 -12.73 6.44
C ASP A 147 -6.86 -13.44 6.71
N TYR A 148 -5.94 -12.79 7.43
CA TYR A 148 -4.64 -13.32 7.78
C TYR A 148 -4.50 -13.48 9.31
N PRO A 149 -4.32 -14.71 9.83
CA PRO A 149 -4.21 -15.98 9.10
C PRO A 149 -5.52 -16.47 8.46
N HIS A 150 -5.40 -17.17 7.33
CA HIS A 150 -6.55 -17.75 6.62
C HIS A 150 -6.75 -19.23 6.97
N ALA A 151 -7.98 -19.62 7.32
CA ALA A 151 -8.38 -21.01 7.51
C ALA A 151 -8.90 -21.62 6.21
N LYS A 152 -8.46 -22.84 5.87
CA LYS A 152 -8.88 -23.53 4.65
C LYS A 152 -10.41 -23.67 4.61
N GLY A 153 -11.04 -23.08 3.60
CA GLY A 153 -12.50 -23.08 3.41
C GLY A 153 -13.27 -22.07 4.26
N GLY A 154 -12.58 -21.28 5.10
CA GLY A 154 -13.18 -20.26 5.96
C GLY A 154 -13.43 -18.95 5.22
N TYR A 155 -14.70 -18.66 4.98
CA TYR A 155 -15.18 -17.41 4.39
C TYR A 155 -16.39 -16.91 5.19
N PRO A 156 -16.18 -16.31 6.37
CA PRO A 156 -17.26 -15.73 7.18
C PRO A 156 -18.13 -14.70 6.46
N ASP A 157 -17.57 -13.91 5.53
CA ASP A 157 -18.32 -13.04 4.60
C ASP A 157 -19.37 -13.79 3.76
N LYS A 158 -19.15 -15.08 3.53
CA LYS A 158 -20.05 -15.98 2.79
C LYS A 158 -20.86 -16.89 3.72
N GLY A 159 -20.90 -16.61 5.03
CA GLY A 159 -21.53 -17.47 6.03
C GLY A 159 -20.80 -18.80 6.28
N LYS A 160 -19.57 -18.97 5.77
CA LYS A 160 -18.77 -20.20 5.93
C LYS A 160 -17.78 -20.04 7.07
N VAL A 161 -18.27 -20.25 8.29
CA VAL A 161 -17.44 -20.24 9.50
C VAL A 161 -16.96 -21.67 9.77
N VAL A 162 -15.70 -21.95 9.50
CA VAL A 162 -15.10 -23.28 9.72
C VAL A 162 -13.86 -23.20 10.59
N LYS A 163 -13.65 -24.23 11.41
CA LYS A 163 -12.35 -24.49 12.03
C LYS A 163 -11.54 -25.32 11.05
N GLY A 164 -10.52 -24.73 10.43
CA GLY A 164 -9.70 -25.37 9.42
C GLY A 164 -8.22 -25.13 9.65
N TYR A 165 -7.38 -25.94 9.01
CA TYR A 165 -5.93 -25.72 9.01
C TYR A 165 -5.58 -24.38 8.37
N ARG A 166 -4.51 -23.76 8.88
CA ARG A 166 -3.94 -22.54 8.30
C ARG A 166 -3.46 -22.83 6.88
N VAL A 167 -3.86 -21.97 5.94
CA VAL A 167 -3.39 -22.01 4.55
C VAL A 167 -2.05 -21.30 4.43
N ASP A 168 -1.11 -21.89 3.70
CA ASP A 168 0.07 -21.17 3.21
C ASP A 168 -0.35 -20.32 2.01
N LEU A 169 -0.39 -19.00 2.19
CA LEU A 169 -0.90 -18.09 1.18
C LEU A 169 -0.01 -18.00 -0.06
N PHE A 170 1.29 -18.28 0.07
CA PHE A 170 2.16 -18.32 -1.09
C PHE A 170 1.90 -19.59 -1.91
N GLU A 171 1.74 -20.75 -1.27
CA GLU A 171 1.31 -21.96 -1.98
C GLU A 171 -0.09 -21.79 -2.60
N TRP A 172 -1.03 -21.14 -1.90
CA TRP A 172 -2.35 -20.82 -2.44
C TRP A 172 -2.29 -19.94 -3.70
N PHE A 173 -1.47 -18.89 -3.67
CA PHE A 173 -1.22 -18.04 -4.82
C PHE A 173 -0.69 -18.85 -6.01
N LEU A 174 0.35 -19.68 -5.79
CA LEU A 174 0.95 -20.50 -6.84
C LEU A 174 -0.01 -21.55 -7.41
N GLU A 175 -0.86 -22.15 -6.60
CA GLU A 175 -1.94 -23.05 -7.07
C GLU A 175 -2.97 -22.30 -7.91
N GLY A 176 -3.25 -21.04 -7.58
CA GLY A 176 -4.05 -20.15 -8.43
C GLY A 176 -3.40 -19.90 -9.79
N MET A 177 -2.09 -19.63 -9.80
CA MET A 177 -1.31 -19.44 -11.03
C MET A 177 -1.25 -20.72 -11.88
N LYS A 178 -1.14 -21.88 -11.25
CA LYS A 178 -1.20 -23.18 -11.92
C LYS A 178 -2.54 -23.40 -12.63
N LYS A 179 -3.65 -23.10 -11.96
CA LYS A 179 -5.01 -23.20 -12.55
C LYS A 179 -5.22 -22.28 -13.73
N LYS A 180 -4.49 -21.16 -13.78
CA LYS A 180 -4.48 -20.21 -14.89
C LYS A 180 -3.60 -20.63 -16.07
N GLY A 181 -2.94 -21.79 -16.00
CA GLY A 181 -2.11 -22.29 -17.09
C GLY A 181 -0.67 -21.80 -17.07
N PHE A 182 -0.20 -21.21 -15.97
CA PHE A 182 1.18 -20.75 -15.83
C PHE A 182 2.12 -21.77 -15.16
N ALA A 183 1.77 -23.06 -15.18
CA ALA A 183 2.42 -24.08 -14.36
C ALA A 183 3.90 -24.35 -14.71
N ASP A 184 4.29 -24.06 -15.94
CA ASP A 184 5.59 -24.32 -16.55
C ASP A 184 6.24 -23.05 -17.13
N LYS A 185 5.74 -21.88 -16.73
CA LYS A 185 6.15 -20.57 -17.25
C LYS A 185 7.28 -19.93 -16.44
N THR A 186 7.89 -18.89 -16.99
CA THR A 186 8.89 -18.07 -16.32
C THR A 186 8.21 -16.89 -15.61
N PHE A 187 8.34 -16.87 -14.28
CA PHE A 187 7.81 -15.80 -13.43
C PHE A 187 8.88 -14.74 -13.16
N GLY A 188 8.60 -13.49 -13.52
CA GLY A 188 9.38 -12.33 -13.12
C GLY A 188 8.85 -11.77 -11.80
N PHE A 189 9.56 -12.01 -10.70
CA PHE A 189 9.23 -11.43 -9.39
C PHE A 189 10.02 -10.15 -9.17
N ASP A 190 9.41 -9.18 -8.50
CA ASP A 190 10.06 -7.92 -8.14
C ASP A 190 10.90 -7.98 -6.85
N SER A 191 11.32 -9.18 -6.48
CA SER A 191 12.24 -9.45 -5.37
C SER A 191 12.93 -10.81 -5.55
N GLU A 192 14.12 -10.93 -4.98
CA GLU A 192 14.84 -12.20 -4.92
C GLU A 192 14.17 -13.20 -3.97
N PHE A 193 14.35 -14.49 -4.27
CA PHE A 193 13.79 -15.57 -3.47
C PHE A 193 14.82 -16.09 -2.46
N THR A 194 14.40 -16.13 -1.19
CA THR A 194 15.11 -16.91 -0.18
C THR A 194 14.99 -18.42 -0.50
N PRO A 195 15.93 -19.27 -0.03
CA PRO A 195 15.88 -20.71 -0.27
C PRO A 195 14.58 -21.39 0.21
N SER A 196 14.04 -20.93 1.34
CA SER A 196 12.76 -21.46 1.88
C SER A 196 11.57 -21.12 0.99
N ARG A 197 11.56 -19.90 0.41
CA ARG A 197 10.55 -19.48 -0.56
C ARG A 197 10.68 -20.25 -1.86
N MET A 198 11.90 -20.43 -2.36
CA MET A 198 12.17 -21.23 -3.56
C MET A 198 11.73 -22.70 -3.39
N LYS A 199 11.93 -23.29 -2.21
CA LYS A 199 11.45 -24.65 -1.90
C LYS A 199 9.93 -24.77 -2.04
N LYS A 200 9.16 -23.79 -1.52
CA LYS A 200 7.70 -23.75 -1.69
C LYS A 200 7.30 -23.54 -3.15
N PHE A 201 8.02 -22.66 -3.85
CA PHE A 201 7.78 -22.42 -5.27
C PHE A 201 7.93 -23.71 -6.08
N LYS A 202 9.06 -24.41 -5.93
CA LYS A 202 9.33 -25.67 -6.65
C LYS A 202 8.44 -26.83 -6.22
N LYS A 203 7.93 -26.83 -4.98
CA LYS A 203 6.93 -27.80 -4.53
C LYS A 203 5.62 -27.68 -5.34
N VAL A 204 5.16 -26.46 -5.61
CA VAL A 204 3.87 -26.23 -6.32
C VAL A 204 4.06 -26.19 -7.84
N LEU A 205 5.11 -25.51 -8.31
CA LEU A 205 5.44 -25.27 -9.72
C LEU A 205 6.85 -25.79 -10.05
N PRO A 206 7.04 -27.12 -10.14
CA PRO A 206 8.38 -27.70 -10.33
C PRO A 206 9.03 -27.32 -11.68
N LYS A 207 8.21 -27.15 -12.73
CA LYS A 207 8.66 -26.83 -14.09
C LYS A 207 8.84 -25.33 -14.34
N ALA A 208 8.19 -24.48 -13.55
CA ALA A 208 8.29 -23.03 -13.69
C ALA A 208 9.68 -22.51 -13.30
N LYS A 209 10.05 -21.37 -13.88
CA LYS A 209 11.29 -20.63 -13.56
C LYS A 209 10.95 -19.34 -12.83
N VAL A 210 11.93 -18.83 -12.09
CA VAL A 210 11.83 -17.52 -11.41
C VAL A 210 13.00 -16.67 -11.87
N VAL A 211 12.70 -15.43 -12.23
CA VAL A 211 13.66 -14.40 -12.63
C VAL A 211 13.40 -13.17 -11.75
N ASP A 212 14.45 -12.55 -11.24
CA ASP A 212 14.31 -11.25 -10.57
C ASP A 212 14.18 -10.13 -11.62
N ILE A 213 13.17 -9.29 -11.46
CA ILE A 213 12.90 -8.10 -12.27
C ILE A 213 12.91 -6.81 -11.44
N SER A 214 13.34 -6.87 -10.17
CA SER A 214 13.40 -5.74 -9.25
C SER A 214 14.17 -4.54 -9.83
N ASP A 215 15.30 -4.81 -10.52
CA ASP A 215 16.12 -3.79 -11.16
C ASP A 215 15.40 -3.11 -12.34
N ILE A 216 14.62 -3.87 -13.12
CA ILE A 216 13.81 -3.34 -14.22
C ILE A 216 12.72 -2.43 -13.64
N CYS A 217 12.00 -2.91 -12.63
CA CYS A 217 10.96 -2.14 -11.94
C CYS A 217 11.51 -0.82 -11.39
N MET A 218 12.67 -0.86 -10.72
CA MET A 218 13.34 0.34 -10.20
C MET A 218 13.72 1.31 -11.32
N LYS A 219 14.36 0.82 -12.40
CA LYS A 219 14.75 1.66 -13.55
C LYS A 219 13.56 2.36 -14.20
N LYS A 220 12.42 1.67 -14.34
CA LYS A 220 11.18 2.27 -14.87
C LYS A 220 10.58 3.33 -13.95
N ARG A 221 10.86 3.28 -12.65
CA ARG A 221 10.43 4.29 -11.66
C ARG A 221 11.41 5.45 -11.50
N MET A 222 12.67 5.33 -11.92
CA MET A 222 13.64 6.42 -11.77
C MET A 222 13.31 7.63 -12.66
N VAL A 223 13.11 7.39 -13.96
CA VAL A 223 12.82 8.46 -14.94
C VAL A 223 11.33 8.77 -14.95
N LYS A 224 10.98 9.97 -14.50
CA LYS A 224 9.60 10.45 -14.41
C LYS A 224 9.08 10.93 -15.76
N THR A 225 7.82 10.64 -16.03
CA THR A 225 7.04 11.24 -17.11
C THR A 225 6.65 12.68 -16.77
N PRO A 226 6.32 13.52 -17.76
CA PRO A 226 5.79 14.86 -17.50
C PRO A 226 4.57 14.86 -16.56
N GLU A 227 3.69 13.87 -16.66
CA GLU A 227 2.51 13.72 -15.81
C GLU A 227 2.88 13.43 -14.35
N GLU A 228 3.89 12.57 -14.11
CA GLU A 228 4.42 12.33 -12.77
C GLU A 228 5.12 13.57 -12.20
N ILE A 229 5.91 14.27 -13.02
CA ILE A 229 6.58 15.51 -12.61
C ILE A 229 5.54 16.55 -12.19
N ALA A 230 4.41 16.66 -12.91
CA ALA A 230 3.33 17.57 -12.56
C ALA A 230 2.70 17.23 -11.19
N LEU A 231 2.50 15.94 -10.89
CA LEU A 231 2.02 15.51 -9.57
C LEU A 231 3.03 15.83 -8.46
N ILE A 232 4.31 15.53 -8.70
CA ILE A 232 5.40 15.82 -7.76
C ILE A 232 5.48 17.33 -7.51
N GLN A 233 5.38 18.15 -8.55
CA GLN A 233 5.39 19.60 -8.40
C GLN A 233 4.22 20.08 -7.55
N ARG A 234 3.00 19.55 -7.74
CA ARG A 234 1.87 19.92 -6.88
C ARG A 234 2.14 19.57 -5.42
N ALA A 235 2.71 18.40 -5.15
CA ALA A 235 3.10 18.00 -3.80
C ALA A 235 4.16 18.95 -3.20
N MET A 236 5.19 19.32 -3.98
CA MET A 236 6.23 20.25 -3.53
C MET A 236 5.70 21.67 -3.28
N ASN A 237 4.75 22.13 -4.09
CA ASN A 237 4.05 23.39 -3.85
C ASN A 237 3.31 23.34 -2.50
N TYR A 238 2.64 22.22 -2.19
CA TYR A 238 1.96 22.03 -0.91
C TYR A 238 2.95 21.99 0.27
N PHE A 239 4.06 21.25 0.16
CA PHE A 239 5.09 21.22 1.19
C PHE A 239 5.73 22.60 1.45
N SER A 240 5.93 23.39 0.40
CA SER A 240 6.44 24.76 0.52
C SER A 240 5.50 25.63 1.35
N GLN A 241 4.18 25.49 1.16
CA GLN A 241 3.17 26.20 1.96
C GLN A 241 3.15 25.71 3.41
N ILE A 242 3.31 24.40 3.65
CA ILE A 242 3.43 23.85 5.02
C ILE A 242 4.66 24.44 5.73
N HIS A 243 5.80 24.54 5.04
CA HIS A 243 7.01 25.11 5.62
C HIS A 243 6.83 26.60 5.96
N ALA A 244 6.21 27.38 5.06
CA ALA A 244 5.90 28.78 5.33
C ALA A 244 4.99 28.91 6.56
N PHE A 245 3.90 28.14 6.60
CA PHE A 245 3.00 28.09 7.76
C PHE A 245 3.73 27.70 9.05
N GLY A 246 4.53 26.64 9.02
CA GLY A 246 5.27 26.17 10.19
C GLY A 246 6.26 27.22 10.71
N ARG A 247 6.90 27.97 9.81
CA ARG A 247 7.79 29.08 10.18
C ARG A 247 7.01 30.20 10.88
N ASP A 248 5.89 30.62 10.30
CA ASP A 248 5.08 31.69 10.87
C ASP A 248 4.49 31.26 12.23
N TYR A 249 3.98 30.04 12.31
CA TYR A 249 3.42 29.47 13.54
C TYR A 249 4.43 29.37 14.69
N LEU A 250 5.70 29.06 14.39
CA LEU A 250 6.73 28.87 15.42
C LEU A 250 7.45 30.16 15.80
N LEU A 251 7.53 31.14 14.90
CA LEU A 251 8.41 32.32 15.06
C LEU A 251 7.66 33.65 15.23
N THR A 252 6.34 33.67 15.11
CA THR A 252 5.53 34.90 15.28
C THR A 252 4.42 34.73 16.30
#